data_AF-A0A1H1WR14-F1
#
_entry.id   AF-A0A1H1WR14-F1
#
_cell.length_a   1.000
_cell.length_b   1.000
_cell.length_c   1.000
_cell.angle_alpha   90.00
_cell.angle_beta   90.00
_cell.angle_gamma   90.00
#
_symmetry.space_group_name_H-M   'P 1'
#
loop_
_entity.id
_entity.type
_entity.pdbx_description
1 polymer ?
#
loop_
_entity_poly.entity_id
_entity_poly.type
_entity_poly.pdbx_seq_one_letter_code
_entity_poly.pdbx_strand_id
1 'polypeptide(L)'
;MRALPREDRDLFIAASNGHVLAFDNVSGLPAWISDTLCRLATGGGFAVRQLYTDQDEVLFDAARPVILNGIEDIVTRPDLADRAVFLTLEPIPEERRRPEAELWAAFEAERGRIFDVLLDAVVEGLKRLPDTHLPKLPRMADFALWASACETAIWPAGTFWSAYCGNRDEAVEGVIDADPVAAAVRAVMLERTEWTGTASDLLGALGEAAGERIAKSKTWPDSPRALSGRLRRAATFLRKIGIEVLFEREGRARTRIIRITAAGAELVPERGGVQPSAPSAPSAPRPKSVPDNDFAAPDPRTVANDADGCASRKVDSVRANPLKSNCRDDADGADANRAAHSEPEKMAATSWRARL
;
A
#
# COMPACT_ATOMS: atom_id res chain seq x y z
N MET A 1 -13.72 7.81 -17.16
CA MET A 1 -13.55 8.27 -15.77
C MET A 1 -14.85 8.13 -15.01
N ARG A 2 -14.79 7.90 -13.70
CA ARG A 2 -15.97 7.73 -12.84
C ARG A 2 -15.93 8.73 -11.68
N ALA A 3 -17.10 9.11 -11.19
CA ALA A 3 -17.20 9.78 -9.90
C ALA A 3 -16.94 8.77 -8.76
N LEU A 4 -16.62 9.27 -7.56
CA LEU A 4 -16.47 8.42 -6.38
C LEU A 4 -17.79 7.69 -6.05
N PRO A 5 -17.74 6.38 -5.75
CA PRO A 5 -18.91 5.61 -5.35
C PRO A 5 -19.41 6.03 -3.97
N ARG A 6 -20.70 5.78 -3.70
CA ARG A 6 -21.35 6.14 -2.44
C ARG A 6 -21.32 5.03 -1.39
N GLU A 7 -21.08 3.80 -1.81
CA GLU A 7 -21.02 2.62 -0.96
C GLU A 7 -19.93 1.64 -1.42
N ASP A 8 -19.45 0.77 -0.51
CA ASP A 8 -18.40 -0.21 -0.80
C ASP A 8 -18.77 -1.13 -1.98
N ARG A 9 -20.03 -1.56 -2.05
CA ARG A 9 -20.51 -2.47 -3.08
C ARG A 9 -20.25 -1.96 -4.49
N ASP A 10 -20.53 -0.69 -4.76
CA ASP A 10 -20.30 -0.08 -6.07
C ASP A 10 -18.82 -0.06 -6.45
N LEU A 11 -17.95 0.16 -5.46
CA LEU A 11 -16.50 0.16 -5.66
C LEU A 11 -15.99 -1.25 -6.03
N PHE A 12 -16.51 -2.31 -5.40
CA PHE A 12 -16.14 -3.69 -5.74
C PHE A 12 -16.72 -4.16 -7.07
N ILE A 13 -17.93 -3.73 -7.44
CA ILE A 13 -18.48 -3.96 -8.78
C ILE A 13 -17.60 -3.27 -9.82
N ALA A 14 -17.16 -2.04 -9.55
CA ALA A 14 -16.24 -1.33 -10.42
C ALA A 14 -14.90 -2.08 -10.54
N ALA A 15 -14.33 -2.58 -9.44
CA ALA A 15 -13.10 -3.35 -9.42
C ALA A 15 -13.21 -4.69 -10.17
N SER A 16 -14.36 -5.34 -10.09
CA SER A 16 -14.62 -6.61 -10.78
C SER A 16 -14.67 -6.43 -12.30
N ASN A 17 -15.24 -5.30 -12.76
CA ASN A 17 -15.49 -5.04 -14.17
C ASN A 17 -14.42 -4.18 -14.87
N GLY A 18 -13.39 -3.73 -14.16
CA GLY A 18 -12.36 -2.85 -14.70
C GLY A 18 -10.95 -3.34 -14.37
N HIS A 19 -10.00 -3.12 -15.29
CA HIS A 19 -8.59 -3.38 -15.05
C HIS A 19 -7.90 -2.24 -14.27
N VAL A 20 -8.40 -1.01 -14.42
CA VAL A 20 -7.92 0.19 -13.72
C VAL A 20 -9.14 1.00 -13.26
N LEU A 21 -9.09 1.50 -12.02
CA LEU A 21 -10.12 2.37 -11.46
C LEU A 21 -9.66 3.82 -11.53
N ALA A 22 -10.27 4.62 -12.40
CA ALA A 22 -9.94 6.05 -12.54
C ALA A 22 -11.09 6.93 -12.03
N PHE A 23 -10.85 7.59 -10.90
CA PHE A 23 -11.75 8.56 -10.28
C PHE A 23 -11.29 9.97 -10.58
N ASP A 24 -12.19 10.77 -11.16
CA ASP A 24 -11.88 12.11 -11.63
C ASP A 24 -12.60 13.18 -10.81
N ASN A 25 -11.98 14.36 -10.74
CA ASN A 25 -12.46 15.53 -10.01
C ASN A 25 -12.85 15.20 -8.55
N VAL A 26 -11.97 14.49 -7.85
CA VAL A 26 -12.14 14.15 -6.44
C VAL A 26 -11.81 15.37 -5.60
N SER A 27 -12.78 15.83 -4.82
CA SER A 27 -12.61 16.95 -3.86
C SER A 27 -12.41 16.47 -2.42
N GLY A 28 -12.56 15.18 -2.14
CA GLY A 28 -12.37 14.65 -0.81
C GLY A 28 -12.58 13.15 -0.76
N LEU A 29 -11.89 12.51 0.19
CA LEU A 29 -11.92 11.06 0.33
C LEU A 29 -12.51 10.66 1.71
N PRO A 30 -13.73 10.11 1.75
CA PRO A 30 -14.28 9.53 2.97
C PRO A 30 -13.37 8.44 3.54
N ALA A 31 -13.37 8.30 4.87
CA ALA A 31 -12.53 7.33 5.56
C ALA A 31 -12.75 5.88 5.07
N TRP A 32 -14.01 5.51 4.82
CA TRP A 32 -14.35 4.18 4.32
C TRP A 32 -13.78 3.93 2.91
N ILE A 33 -13.82 4.93 2.00
CA ILE A 33 -13.23 4.80 0.67
C ILE A 33 -11.71 4.60 0.79
N SER A 34 -11.05 5.41 1.63
CA SER A 34 -9.60 5.26 1.85
C SER A 34 -9.21 3.86 2.32
N ASP A 35 -9.96 3.29 3.28
CA ASP A 35 -9.73 1.92 3.75
C ASP A 35 -9.95 0.89 2.64
N THR A 36 -11.01 1.05 1.84
CA THR A 36 -11.33 0.13 0.75
C THR A 36 -10.33 0.21 -0.40
N LEU A 37 -9.83 1.40 -0.74
CA LEU A 37 -8.75 1.58 -1.71
C LEU A 37 -7.44 0.91 -1.23
N CYS A 38 -7.12 0.98 0.06
CA CYS A 38 -5.95 0.29 0.62
C CYS A 38 -6.04 -1.23 0.46
N ARG A 39 -7.24 -1.80 0.65
CA ARG A 39 -7.49 -3.23 0.41
C ARG A 39 -7.34 -3.57 -1.07
N LEU A 40 -7.94 -2.79 -1.96
CA LEU A 40 -7.83 -2.99 -3.41
C LEU A 40 -6.40 -2.86 -3.94
N ALA A 41 -5.56 -2.01 -3.33
CA ALA A 41 -4.16 -1.86 -3.72
C ALA A 41 -3.31 -3.11 -3.40
N THR A 42 -3.76 -3.95 -2.47
CA THR A 42 -3.01 -5.13 -1.99
C THR A 42 -3.73 -6.46 -2.24
N GLY A 43 -4.89 -6.45 -2.92
CA GLY A 43 -5.70 -7.66 -3.15
C GLY A 43 -6.41 -8.16 -1.90
N GLY A 44 -6.75 -7.26 -0.96
CA GLY A 44 -7.54 -7.61 0.21
C GLY A 44 -8.98 -7.96 -0.17
N GLY A 45 -9.42 -9.17 0.19
CA GLY A 45 -10.78 -9.64 -0.04
C GLY A 45 -11.84 -8.89 0.78
N PHE A 46 -13.05 -8.76 0.24
CA PHE A 46 -14.21 -8.17 0.90
C PHE A 46 -15.43 -9.07 0.76
N ALA A 47 -16.08 -9.38 1.87
CA ALA A 47 -17.31 -10.16 1.89
C ALA A 47 -18.51 -9.22 2.03
N VAL A 48 -19.47 -9.31 1.10
CA VAL A 48 -20.76 -8.64 1.23
C VAL A 48 -21.85 -9.67 1.28
N ARG A 49 -22.80 -9.51 2.21
CA ARG A 49 -24.05 -10.29 2.21
C ARG A 49 -24.87 -9.94 0.96
N GLN A 50 -25.24 -10.94 0.19
CA GLN A 50 -26.12 -10.75 -0.96
C GLN A 50 -27.51 -10.31 -0.47
N LEU A 51 -28.07 -9.25 -1.07
CA LEU A 51 -29.43 -8.81 -0.78
C LEU A 51 -30.43 -9.89 -1.22
N TYR A 52 -31.36 -10.25 -0.33
CA TYR A 52 -32.45 -11.23 -0.52
C TYR A 52 -32.08 -12.72 -0.46
N THR A 53 -30.92 -13.07 0.08
CA THR A 53 -30.55 -14.45 0.43
C THR A 53 -30.03 -14.47 1.86
N ASP A 54 -30.72 -15.16 2.77
CA ASP A 54 -30.48 -15.04 4.21
C ASP A 54 -29.12 -15.59 4.69
N GLN A 55 -28.32 -16.24 3.82
CA GLN A 55 -27.06 -16.90 4.22
C GLN A 55 -25.89 -16.87 3.19
N ASP A 56 -26.03 -16.21 2.04
CA ASP A 56 -24.96 -16.21 1.02
C ASP A 56 -24.09 -14.93 1.10
N GLU A 57 -22.81 -15.14 1.46
CA GLU A 57 -21.76 -14.12 1.38
C GLU A 57 -21.05 -14.21 0.03
N VAL A 58 -21.01 -13.10 -0.71
CA VAL A 58 -20.18 -13.00 -1.91
C VAL A 58 -18.82 -12.45 -1.51
N LEU A 59 -17.79 -13.28 -1.67
CA LEU A 59 -16.39 -12.90 -1.53
C LEU A 59 -15.91 -12.23 -2.82
N PHE A 60 -15.54 -10.96 -2.71
CA PHE A 60 -14.86 -10.22 -3.76
C PHE A 60 -13.37 -10.20 -3.48
N ASP A 61 -12.58 -10.81 -4.36
CA ASP A 61 -11.12 -10.71 -4.36
C ASP A 61 -10.66 -9.98 -5.62
N ALA A 62 -10.09 -8.79 -5.44
CA ALA A 62 -9.58 -7.97 -6.52
C ALA A 62 -8.41 -7.11 -6.07
N ALA A 63 -7.31 -7.19 -6.82
CA ALA A 63 -6.24 -6.20 -6.80
C ALA A 63 -6.35 -5.32 -8.07
N ARG A 64 -6.50 -4.00 -7.92
CA ARG A 64 -6.65 -3.07 -9.05
C ARG A 64 -5.83 -1.79 -8.85
N PRO A 65 -5.06 -1.35 -9.88
CA PRO A 65 -4.51 -0.01 -9.91
C PRO A 65 -5.63 1.03 -9.83
N VAL A 66 -5.40 2.08 -9.04
CA VAL A 66 -6.34 3.17 -8.82
C VAL A 66 -5.66 4.47 -9.18
N ILE A 67 -6.35 5.30 -9.97
CA ILE A 67 -5.96 6.66 -10.30
C ILE A 67 -6.99 7.58 -9.66
N LEU A 68 -6.51 8.53 -8.86
CA LEU A 68 -7.32 9.59 -8.28
C LEU A 68 -6.83 10.91 -8.87
N ASN A 69 -7.72 11.66 -9.50
CA ASN A 69 -7.44 13.02 -9.96
C ASN A 69 -8.23 14.03 -9.12
N GLY A 70 -7.58 15.11 -8.71
CA GLY A 70 -8.13 16.15 -7.86
C GLY A 70 -7.16 17.32 -7.76
N ILE A 71 -7.68 18.49 -7.40
CA ILE A 71 -6.88 19.70 -7.20
C ILE A 71 -6.36 19.78 -5.77
N GLU A 72 -7.15 19.30 -4.81
CA GLU A 72 -6.79 19.28 -3.39
C GLU A 72 -5.98 18.04 -3.03
N ASP A 73 -5.27 18.09 -1.89
CA ASP A 73 -4.65 16.90 -1.32
C ASP A 73 -5.74 15.97 -0.72
N ILE A 74 -6.20 15.06 -1.55
CA ILE A 74 -7.30 14.13 -1.26
C ILE A 74 -6.85 12.95 -0.39
N VAL A 75 -5.55 12.65 -0.32
CA VAL A 75 -5.03 11.48 0.42
C VAL A 75 -4.47 11.92 1.77
N THR A 76 -5.37 12.23 2.69
CA THR A 76 -5.00 12.66 4.05
C THR A 76 -4.69 11.50 4.99
N ARG A 77 -5.05 10.26 4.62
CA ARG A 77 -4.85 9.09 5.48
C ARG A 77 -3.49 8.44 5.22
N PRO A 78 -2.67 8.25 6.28
CA PRO A 78 -1.32 7.71 6.13
C PRO A 78 -1.26 6.35 5.46
N ASP A 79 -2.26 5.51 5.73
CA ASP A 79 -2.32 4.15 5.21
C ASP A 79 -2.39 4.16 3.68
N LEU A 80 -3.21 5.05 3.11
CA LEU A 80 -3.34 5.18 1.65
C LEU A 80 -2.15 5.94 1.05
N ALA A 81 -1.65 6.97 1.72
CA ALA A 81 -0.48 7.73 1.27
C ALA A 81 0.76 6.84 1.10
N ASP A 82 1.01 5.91 2.02
CA ASP A 82 2.10 4.94 1.92
C ASP A 82 1.97 3.95 0.75
N ARG A 83 0.79 3.87 0.13
CA ARG A 83 0.47 2.99 -1.01
C ARG A 83 0.20 3.76 -2.30
N ALA A 84 0.40 5.07 -2.31
CA ALA A 84 0.15 5.93 -3.45
C ALA A 84 1.47 6.44 -4.05
N VAL A 85 1.41 6.80 -5.34
CA VAL A 85 2.41 7.63 -6.00
C VAL A 85 1.74 8.96 -6.30
N PHE A 86 2.30 10.05 -5.80
CA PHE A 86 1.74 11.39 -5.97
C PHE A 86 2.35 12.04 -7.21
N LEU A 87 1.52 12.58 -8.10
CA LEU A 87 1.99 13.26 -9.29
C LEU A 87 1.42 14.68 -9.31
N THR A 88 2.29 15.66 -9.04
CA THR A 88 1.93 17.08 -9.14
C THR A 88 2.22 17.56 -10.56
N LEU A 89 1.18 17.94 -11.30
CA LEU A 89 1.30 18.44 -12.66
C LEU A 89 1.27 19.97 -12.66
N GLU A 90 2.17 20.59 -13.42
CA GLU A 90 2.18 22.04 -13.58
C GLU A 90 0.97 22.52 -14.40
N PRO A 91 0.39 23.68 -14.07
CA PRO A 91 -0.64 24.30 -14.89
C PRO A 91 -0.14 24.53 -16.31
N ILE A 92 -0.96 24.20 -17.32
CA ILE A 92 -0.65 24.46 -18.73
C ILE A 92 -0.85 25.97 -19.01
N PRO A 93 0.22 26.72 -19.31
CA PRO A 93 0.14 28.14 -19.70
C PRO A 93 -0.73 28.32 -20.94
N GLU A 94 -1.36 29.48 -21.08
CA GLU A 94 -2.34 29.74 -22.13
C GLU A 94 -1.76 29.52 -23.53
N GLU A 95 -0.48 29.86 -23.70
CA GLU A 95 0.27 29.76 -24.96
C GLU A 95 0.61 28.32 -25.34
N ARG A 96 0.56 27.38 -24.38
CA ARG A 96 0.82 25.94 -24.60
C ARG A 96 -0.46 25.11 -24.69
N ARG A 97 -1.64 25.72 -24.55
CA ARG A 97 -2.92 25.00 -24.68
C ARG A 97 -3.13 24.57 -26.13
N ARG A 98 -3.53 23.31 -26.31
CA ARG A 98 -3.77 22.71 -27.63
C ARG A 98 -5.21 22.21 -27.70
N PRO A 99 -5.89 22.31 -28.86
CA PRO A 99 -7.19 21.69 -29.05
C PRO A 99 -7.12 20.17 -28.88
N GLU A 100 -8.19 19.58 -28.36
CA GLU A 100 -8.27 18.13 -28.12
C GLU A 100 -7.99 17.31 -29.39
N ALA A 101 -8.49 17.74 -30.54
CA ALA A 101 -8.24 17.06 -31.82
C ALA A 101 -6.75 16.99 -32.18
N GLU A 102 -6.00 18.06 -31.90
CA GLU A 102 -4.56 18.13 -32.17
C GLU A 102 -3.77 17.26 -31.20
N LEU A 103 -4.20 17.22 -29.93
CA LEU A 103 -3.63 16.34 -28.91
C LEU A 103 -3.81 14.87 -29.30
N TRP A 104 -5.02 14.44 -29.66
CA TRP A 104 -5.30 13.07 -30.05
C TRP A 104 -4.58 12.66 -31.33
N ALA A 105 -4.50 13.54 -32.33
CA ALA A 105 -3.75 13.28 -33.55
C ALA A 105 -2.25 13.05 -33.26
N ALA A 106 -1.66 13.88 -32.38
CA ALA A 106 -0.27 13.69 -31.95
C ALA A 106 -0.07 12.40 -31.14
N PHE A 107 -1.01 12.08 -30.24
CA PHE A 107 -0.97 10.84 -29.47
C PHE A 107 -1.05 9.61 -30.36
N GLU A 108 -2.00 9.55 -31.29
CA GLU A 108 -2.18 8.41 -32.19
C GLU A 108 -0.96 8.18 -33.10
N ALA A 109 -0.30 9.25 -33.53
CA ALA A 109 0.96 9.18 -34.28
C ALA A 109 2.11 8.56 -33.45
N GLU A 110 2.14 8.79 -32.13
CA GLU A 110 3.19 8.27 -31.24
C GLU A 110 2.76 6.99 -30.48
N ARG A 111 1.48 6.61 -30.51
CA ARG A 111 0.88 5.55 -29.68
C ARG A 111 1.64 4.23 -29.75
N GLY A 112 2.02 3.81 -30.97
CA GLY A 112 2.78 2.58 -31.18
C GLY A 112 4.15 2.61 -30.50
N ARG A 113 4.86 3.75 -30.56
CA ARG A 113 6.16 3.93 -29.91
C ARG A 113 6.07 4.02 -28.40
N ILE A 114 5.04 4.69 -27.88
CA ILE A 114 4.77 4.75 -26.44
C ILE A 114 4.55 3.33 -25.92
N PHE A 115 3.72 2.55 -26.61
CA PHE A 115 3.44 1.17 -26.21
C PHE A 115 4.68 0.27 -26.29
N ASP A 116 5.49 0.43 -27.34
CA ASP A 116 6.76 -0.29 -27.52
C ASP A 116 7.72 -0.07 -26.34
N VAL A 117 7.93 1.19 -25.93
CA VAL A 117 8.80 1.52 -24.79
C VAL A 117 8.27 0.94 -23.47
N LEU A 118 6.94 0.92 -23.28
CA LEU A 118 6.33 0.29 -22.11
C LEU A 118 6.55 -1.23 -22.10
N LEU A 119 6.46 -1.89 -23.26
CA LEU A 119 6.74 -3.32 -23.38
C LEU A 119 8.22 -3.64 -23.15
N ASP A 120 9.12 -2.83 -23.70
CA ASP A 120 10.57 -2.93 -23.44
C ASP A 120 10.85 -2.89 -21.93
N ALA A 121 10.22 -1.96 -21.21
CA ALA A 121 10.35 -1.86 -19.75
C ALA A 121 9.85 -3.08 -19.00
N VAL A 122 8.71 -3.65 -19.42
CA VAL A 122 8.18 -4.89 -18.82
C VAL A 122 9.12 -6.06 -19.09
N VAL A 123 9.64 -6.20 -20.31
CA VAL A 123 10.57 -7.28 -20.68
C VAL A 123 11.85 -7.18 -19.86
N GLU A 124 12.42 -5.98 -19.72
CA GLU A 124 13.61 -5.77 -18.91
C GLU A 124 13.34 -6.03 -17.42
N GLY A 125 12.19 -5.58 -16.92
CA GLY A 125 11.74 -5.85 -15.56
C GLY A 125 11.68 -7.34 -15.26
N LEU A 126 11.05 -8.14 -16.13
CA LEU A 126 10.97 -9.60 -15.97
C LEU A 126 12.35 -10.27 -15.94
N LYS A 127 13.29 -9.78 -16.76
CA LYS A 127 14.67 -10.32 -16.81
C LYS A 127 15.46 -10.00 -15.54
N ARG A 128 15.35 -8.77 -15.04
CA ARG A 128 16.17 -8.28 -13.91
C ARG A 128 15.57 -8.54 -12.54
N LEU A 129 14.25 -8.69 -12.44
CA LEU A 129 13.56 -8.83 -11.15
C LEU A 129 14.21 -9.84 -10.18
N PRO A 130 14.69 -11.03 -10.62
CA PRO A 130 15.36 -11.97 -9.71
C PRO A 130 16.64 -11.44 -9.06
N ASP A 131 17.33 -10.49 -9.72
CA ASP A 131 18.61 -9.92 -9.29
C ASP A 131 18.47 -8.50 -8.70
N THR A 132 17.26 -7.93 -8.73
CA THR A 132 17.00 -6.58 -8.23
C THR A 132 16.98 -6.54 -6.70
N HIS A 133 17.84 -5.70 -6.13
CA HIS A 133 17.94 -5.50 -4.68
C HIS A 133 17.85 -4.02 -4.34
N LEU A 134 17.05 -3.71 -3.33
CA LEU A 134 16.93 -2.35 -2.78
C LEU A 134 17.59 -2.27 -1.41
N PRO A 135 18.21 -1.12 -1.07
CA PRO A 135 18.88 -0.94 0.22
C PRO A 135 17.91 -1.01 1.41
N LYS A 136 16.64 -0.65 1.17
CA LYS A 136 15.55 -0.72 2.16
C LYS A 136 14.25 -1.02 1.43
N LEU A 137 13.43 -1.90 2.00
CA LEU A 137 12.13 -2.21 1.44
C LEU A 137 11.05 -1.26 1.97
N PRO A 138 10.30 -0.58 1.08
CA PRO A 138 9.15 0.23 1.46
C PRO A 138 7.94 -0.67 1.75
N ARG A 139 6.83 -0.07 2.21
CA ARG A 139 5.59 -0.81 2.48
C ARG A 139 5.07 -1.56 1.25
N MET A 140 5.20 -0.97 0.06
CA MET A 140 4.94 -1.62 -1.21
C MET A 140 6.23 -2.24 -1.78
N ALA A 141 6.78 -3.23 -1.07
CA ALA A 141 8.08 -3.82 -1.41
C ALA A 141 8.11 -4.41 -2.83
N ASP A 142 7.10 -5.23 -3.18
CA ASP A 142 7.04 -5.89 -4.48
C ASP A 142 6.89 -4.88 -5.63
N PHE A 143 6.11 -3.82 -5.43
CA PHE A 143 5.99 -2.72 -6.39
C PHE A 143 7.33 -2.01 -6.59
N ALA A 144 8.04 -1.70 -5.50
CA ALA A 144 9.31 -0.99 -5.57
C ALA A 144 10.39 -1.84 -6.25
N LEU A 145 10.45 -3.14 -5.95
CA LEU A 145 11.34 -4.08 -6.63
C LEU A 145 11.00 -4.20 -8.12
N TRP A 146 9.72 -4.35 -8.45
CA TRP A 146 9.24 -4.44 -9.83
C TRP A 146 9.61 -3.19 -10.64
N ALA A 147 9.26 -2.00 -10.15
CA ALA A 147 9.54 -0.76 -10.84
C ALA A 147 11.04 -0.47 -10.96
N SER A 148 11.84 -0.81 -9.94
CA SER A 148 13.30 -0.70 -10.01
C SER A 148 13.90 -1.70 -11.00
N ALA A 149 13.33 -2.90 -11.15
CA ALA A 149 13.76 -3.84 -12.18
C ALA A 149 13.49 -3.30 -13.59
N CYS A 150 12.33 -2.67 -13.79
CA CYS A 150 11.95 -2.05 -15.06
C CYS A 150 12.78 -0.80 -15.41
N GLU A 151 13.37 -0.13 -14.41
CA GLU A 151 13.93 1.22 -14.56
C GLU A 151 14.96 1.29 -15.70
N THR A 152 15.81 0.28 -15.81
CA THR A 152 16.96 0.27 -16.72
C THR A 152 16.63 0.19 -18.21
N ALA A 153 15.37 -0.05 -18.56
CA ALA A 153 14.90 0.04 -19.94
C ALA A 153 14.71 1.50 -20.41
N ILE A 154 14.47 2.40 -19.46
CA ILE A 154 14.08 3.79 -19.73
C ILE A 154 15.10 4.76 -19.11
N TRP A 155 15.53 4.50 -17.88
CA TRP A 155 16.38 5.37 -17.06
C TRP A 155 17.65 4.66 -16.57
N PRO A 156 18.67 5.39 -16.13
CA PRO A 156 19.78 4.81 -15.40
C PRO A 156 19.34 4.09 -14.12
N ALA A 157 20.13 3.12 -13.67
CA ALA A 157 19.87 2.42 -12.43
C ALA A 157 19.87 3.37 -11.22
N GLY A 158 18.91 3.21 -10.31
CA GLY A 158 18.71 4.05 -9.13
C GLY A 158 17.84 5.29 -9.36
N THR A 159 17.53 5.66 -10.60
CA THR A 159 16.70 6.83 -10.91
C THR A 159 15.29 6.68 -10.35
N PHE A 160 14.64 5.53 -10.58
CA PHE A 160 13.30 5.30 -10.06
C PHE A 160 13.29 5.29 -8.54
N TRP A 161 14.24 4.57 -7.92
CA TRP A 161 14.30 4.47 -6.46
C TRP A 161 14.47 5.83 -5.79
N SER A 162 15.36 6.69 -6.31
CA SER A 162 15.55 8.04 -5.79
C SER A 162 14.27 8.88 -5.92
N ALA A 163 13.60 8.84 -7.07
CA ALA A 163 12.35 9.57 -7.30
C ALA A 163 11.22 9.05 -6.40
N TYR A 164 11.10 7.73 -6.23
CA TYR A 164 10.09 7.10 -5.40
C TYR A 164 10.31 7.39 -3.90
N CYS A 165 11.56 7.43 -3.43
CA CYS A 165 11.89 7.90 -2.09
C CYS A 165 11.46 9.35 -1.88
N GLY A 166 11.86 10.26 -2.78
CA GLY A 166 11.46 11.67 -2.71
C GLY A 166 9.94 11.85 -2.70
N ASN A 167 9.23 11.13 -3.58
CA ASN A 167 7.78 11.17 -3.65
C ASN A 167 7.10 10.75 -2.34
N ARG A 168 7.64 9.73 -1.67
CA ARG A 168 7.11 9.26 -0.38
C ARG A 168 7.43 10.20 0.76
N ASP A 169 8.57 10.87 0.72
CA ASP A 169 8.97 11.83 1.74
C ASP A 169 8.11 13.10 1.62
N GLU A 170 7.88 13.60 0.40
CA GLU A 170 6.94 14.71 0.14
C GLU A 170 5.52 14.39 0.57
N ALA A 171 5.02 13.19 0.24
CA ALA A 171 3.69 12.74 0.66
C ALA A 171 3.54 12.69 2.19
N VAL A 172 4.62 12.35 2.89
CA VAL A 172 4.64 12.30 4.36
C VAL A 172 4.57 13.70 4.95
N GLU A 173 5.34 14.65 4.42
CA GLU A 173 5.28 16.05 4.86
C GLU A 173 3.87 16.64 4.64
N GLY A 174 3.26 16.41 3.47
CA GLY A 174 1.89 16.86 3.18
C GLY A 174 0.86 16.31 4.17
N VAL A 175 0.93 15.01 4.50
CA VAL A 175 0.04 14.38 5.50
C VAL A 175 0.27 14.94 6.91
N ILE A 176 1.51 15.25 7.28
CA ILE A 176 1.83 15.87 8.58
C ILE A 176 1.25 17.28 8.66
N ASP A 177 1.38 18.07 7.59
CA ASP A 177 0.84 19.42 7.52
C ASP A 177 -0.69 19.44 7.55
N ALA A 178 -1.34 18.42 6.98
CA ALA A 178 -2.80 18.26 6.99
C ALA A 178 -3.35 17.77 8.35
N ASP A 179 -2.59 17.02 9.15
CA ASP A 179 -3.02 16.58 10.49
C ASP A 179 -2.61 17.60 11.56
N PRO A 180 -3.57 18.36 12.14
CA PRO A 180 -3.25 19.40 13.12
C PRO A 180 -2.55 18.86 14.38
N VAL A 181 -2.79 17.60 14.76
CA VAL A 181 -2.10 16.98 15.89
C VAL A 181 -0.66 16.65 15.54
N ALA A 182 -0.41 16.15 14.33
CA ALA A 182 0.93 15.86 13.85
C ALA A 182 1.78 17.12 13.73
N ALA A 183 1.22 18.17 13.11
CA ALA A 183 1.84 19.48 13.00
C ALA A 183 2.17 20.07 14.38
N ALA A 184 1.26 19.94 15.35
CA ALA A 184 1.50 20.38 16.73
C ALA A 184 2.59 19.56 17.44
N VAL A 185 2.65 18.24 17.24
CA VAL A 185 3.73 17.41 17.79
C VAL A 185 5.08 17.83 17.22
N ARG A 186 5.15 18.06 15.89
CA ARG A 186 6.35 18.56 15.23
C ARG A 186 6.78 19.91 15.80
N ALA A 187 5.84 20.83 16.02
CA ALA A 187 6.12 22.13 16.63
C ALA A 187 6.66 22.01 18.07
N VAL A 188 6.05 21.15 18.90
CA VAL A 188 6.50 20.92 20.29
C VAL A 188 7.90 20.30 20.35
N MET A 189 8.21 19.40 19.42
CA MET A 189 9.51 18.72 19.33
C MET A 189 10.59 19.55 18.60
N LEU A 190 10.22 20.67 17.98
CA LEU A 190 11.21 21.57 17.34
C LEU A 190 12.16 22.19 18.38
N GLU A 191 11.65 22.44 19.59
CA GLU A 191 12.40 23.05 20.70
C GLU A 191 12.88 22.01 21.74
N ARG A 192 12.56 20.72 21.55
CA ARG A 192 12.77 19.66 22.55
C ARG A 192 13.25 18.37 21.91
N THR A 193 14.27 17.74 22.49
CA THR A 193 14.73 16.41 22.07
C THR A 193 13.84 15.27 22.59
N GLU A 194 13.17 15.51 23.72
CA GLU A 194 12.33 14.52 24.39
C GLU A 194 11.13 15.18 25.08
N TRP A 195 10.01 14.49 25.07
CA TRP A 195 8.81 14.81 25.83
C TRP A 195 8.29 13.56 26.55
N THR A 196 7.96 13.68 27.83
CA THR A 196 7.37 12.58 28.63
C THR A 196 6.23 13.11 29.49
N GLY A 197 5.10 12.42 29.51
CA GLY A 197 3.97 12.80 30.36
C GLY A 197 2.72 11.98 30.10
N THR A 198 1.61 12.34 30.77
CA THR A 198 0.34 11.68 30.51
C THR A 198 -0.32 12.20 29.24
N ALA A 199 -1.30 11.45 28.71
CA ALA A 199 -2.06 11.91 27.55
C ALA A 199 -2.83 13.24 27.80
N SER A 200 -3.14 13.55 29.06
CA SER A 200 -3.78 14.82 29.42
C SER A 200 -2.80 15.98 29.34
N ASP A 201 -1.58 15.78 29.87
CA ASP A 201 -0.53 16.79 29.83
C ASP A 201 -0.11 17.08 28.39
N LEU A 202 0.00 16.03 27.56
CA LEU A 202 0.31 16.16 26.15
C LEU A 202 -0.76 16.97 25.41
N LEU A 203 -2.05 16.72 25.71
CA LEU A 203 -3.14 17.41 25.05
C LEU A 203 -3.10 18.91 25.33
N GLY A 204 -2.78 19.30 26.57
CA GLY A 204 -2.57 20.70 26.93
C GLY A 204 -1.39 21.32 26.17
N ALA A 205 -0.22 20.68 26.22
CA ALA A 205 0.99 21.17 25.54
C ALA A 205 0.81 21.33 24.02
N LEU A 206 0.17 20.35 23.37
CA LEU A 206 -0.13 20.42 21.94
C LEU A 206 -1.17 21.51 21.63
N GLY A 207 -2.14 21.73 22.52
CA GLY A 207 -3.15 22.77 22.35
C GLY A 207 -2.55 24.18 22.37
N GLU A 208 -1.56 24.42 23.24
CA GLU A 208 -0.82 25.68 23.26
C GLU A 208 0.00 25.88 21.99
N ALA A 209 0.72 24.84 21.54
CA ALA A 209 1.54 24.90 20.33
C ALA A 209 0.72 25.08 19.04
N ALA A 210 -0.47 24.47 18.96
CA ALA A 210 -1.37 24.61 17.81
C ALA A 210 -2.09 25.96 17.78
N GLY A 211 -2.16 26.66 18.91
CA GLY A 211 -2.92 27.88 19.07
C GLY A 211 -4.43 27.65 19.25
N GLU A 212 -5.08 28.63 19.88
CA GLU A 212 -6.44 28.52 20.38
C GLU A 212 -7.49 28.24 19.28
N ARG A 213 -7.27 28.76 18.07
CA ARG A 213 -8.17 28.55 16.93
C ARG A 213 -8.21 27.08 16.49
N ILE A 214 -7.06 26.42 16.44
CA ILE A 214 -6.95 25.02 16.01
C ILE A 214 -7.39 24.10 17.15
N ALA A 215 -6.99 24.41 18.39
CA ALA A 215 -7.37 23.64 19.58
C ALA A 215 -8.90 23.60 19.82
N LYS A 216 -9.64 24.63 19.37
CA LYS A 216 -11.11 24.70 19.44
C LYS A 216 -11.83 24.12 18.21
N SER A 217 -11.09 23.61 17.23
CA SER A 217 -11.69 23.05 16.01
C SER A 217 -12.29 21.67 16.26
N LYS A 218 -13.32 21.29 15.47
CA LYS A 218 -13.89 19.93 15.51
C LYS A 218 -12.90 18.83 15.14
N THR A 219 -11.84 19.19 14.42
CA THR A 219 -10.78 18.28 14.03
C THR A 219 -9.72 18.14 15.11
N TRP A 220 -9.79 18.84 16.24
CA TRP A 220 -8.90 18.62 17.37
C TRP A 220 -9.41 17.46 18.26
N PRO A 221 -8.54 16.69 18.95
CA PRO A 221 -8.99 15.66 19.87
C PRO A 221 -9.58 16.25 21.18
N ASP A 222 -10.86 16.00 21.42
CA ASP A 222 -11.59 16.48 22.61
C ASP A 222 -11.24 15.72 23.91
N SER A 223 -10.42 14.66 23.84
CA SER A 223 -10.04 13.88 25.01
C SER A 223 -8.64 13.27 24.90
N PRO A 224 -7.98 13.00 26.04
CA PRO A 224 -6.68 12.32 26.08
C PRO A 224 -6.70 10.93 25.39
N ARG A 225 -7.84 10.23 25.44
CA ARG A 225 -8.03 8.95 24.75
C ARG A 225 -8.09 9.12 23.23
N ALA A 226 -8.82 10.13 22.75
CA ALA A 226 -8.89 10.45 21.33
C ALA A 226 -7.51 10.87 20.78
N LEU A 227 -6.76 11.67 21.56
CA LEU A 227 -5.38 12.03 21.24
C LEU A 227 -4.49 10.79 21.11
N SER A 228 -4.53 9.88 22.08
CA SER A 228 -3.75 8.64 22.02
C SER A 228 -4.06 7.80 20.78
N GLY A 229 -5.33 7.74 20.37
CA GLY A 229 -5.75 7.06 19.14
C GLY A 229 -5.20 7.72 17.88
N ARG A 230 -5.19 9.06 17.82
CA ARG A 230 -4.58 9.82 16.71
C ARG A 230 -3.08 9.66 16.66
N LEU A 231 -2.39 9.79 17.78
CA LEU A 231 -0.94 9.61 17.86
C LEU A 231 -0.49 8.22 17.40
N ARG A 232 -1.26 7.16 17.71
CA ARG A 232 -0.95 5.81 17.18
C ARG A 232 -1.08 5.73 15.67
N ARG A 233 -2.07 6.41 15.08
CA ARG A 233 -2.20 6.52 13.61
C ARG A 233 -1.08 7.37 13.01
N ALA A 234 -0.61 8.36 13.77
CA ALA A 234 0.43 9.28 13.36
C ALA A 234 1.85 8.75 13.53
N ALA A 235 2.05 7.77 14.41
CA ALA A 235 3.37 7.28 14.80
C ALA A 235 4.24 6.85 13.61
N THR A 236 3.65 6.22 12.58
CA THR A 236 4.41 5.72 11.42
C THR A 236 5.06 6.85 10.63
N PHE A 237 4.35 7.95 10.41
CA PHE A 237 4.88 9.07 9.64
C PHE A 237 5.72 10.02 10.50
N LEU A 238 5.35 10.19 11.77
CA LEU A 238 6.19 10.91 12.73
C LEU A 238 7.58 10.26 12.78
N ARG A 239 7.66 8.92 12.79
CA ARG A 239 8.95 8.22 12.77
C ARG A 239 9.77 8.51 11.50
N LYS A 240 9.13 8.76 10.36
CA LYS A 240 9.85 9.09 9.11
C LYS A 240 10.54 10.45 9.18
N ILE A 241 9.95 11.42 9.87
CA ILE A 241 10.58 12.71 10.17
C ILE A 241 11.46 12.67 11.43
N GLY A 242 11.79 11.47 11.91
CA GLY A 242 12.63 11.26 13.08
C GLY A 242 11.91 11.44 14.43
N ILE A 243 10.60 11.54 14.49
CA ILE A 243 9.86 11.65 15.77
C ILE A 243 9.29 10.28 16.16
N GLU A 244 9.86 9.65 17.18
CA GLU A 244 9.35 8.39 17.72
C GLU A 244 8.38 8.62 18.88
N VAL A 245 7.21 7.99 18.81
CA VAL A 245 6.16 8.03 19.84
C VAL A 245 5.99 6.64 20.47
N LEU A 246 6.29 6.54 21.77
CA LEU A 246 6.18 5.33 22.57
C LEU A 246 5.08 5.48 23.63
N PHE A 247 4.42 4.37 23.93
CA PHE A 247 3.38 4.29 24.94
C PHE A 247 3.80 3.28 26.01
N GLU A 248 4.13 3.76 27.19
CA GLU A 248 4.67 2.96 28.28
C GLU A 248 3.71 2.96 29.48
N ARG A 249 3.97 2.03 30.41
CA ARG A 249 3.27 1.98 31.70
C ARG A 249 4.31 2.04 32.80
N GLU A 250 4.25 3.07 33.62
CA GLU A 250 5.21 3.27 34.71
C GLU A 250 4.56 3.23 36.10
N GLY A 251 5.39 2.86 37.08
CA GLY A 251 5.05 2.85 38.51
C GLY A 251 4.15 1.69 38.96
N ARG A 252 3.95 1.59 40.29
CA ARG A 252 3.04 0.59 40.91
C ARG A 252 1.58 0.75 40.48
N ALA A 253 1.17 1.96 40.12
CA ALA A 253 -0.18 2.28 39.66
C ALA A 253 -0.43 2.02 38.17
N ARG A 254 0.61 1.60 37.40
CA ARG A 254 0.53 1.35 35.95
C ARG A 254 -0.02 2.54 35.15
N THR A 255 0.44 3.74 35.50
CA THR A 255 0.02 4.97 34.82
C THR A 255 0.52 4.93 33.37
N ARG A 256 -0.36 5.26 32.42
CA ARG A 256 0.00 5.28 31.00
C ARG A 256 0.76 6.56 30.69
N ILE A 257 2.02 6.42 30.29
CA ILE A 257 2.90 7.51 29.92
C ILE A 257 3.11 7.48 28.40
N ILE A 258 3.15 8.66 27.79
CA ILE A 258 3.54 8.85 26.41
C ILE A 258 4.95 9.44 26.44
N ARG A 259 5.86 8.83 25.67
CA ARG A 259 7.23 9.30 25.47
C ARG A 259 7.41 9.64 24.00
N ILE A 260 7.83 10.85 23.69
CA ILE A 260 8.11 11.32 22.33
C ILE A 260 9.58 11.70 22.27
N THR A 261 10.32 11.18 21.30
CA THR A 261 11.75 11.43 21.14
C THR A 261 12.05 11.86 19.72
N ALA A 262 12.90 12.87 19.55
CA ALA A 262 13.42 13.26 18.25
C ALA A 262 14.74 12.51 18.01
N ALA A 263 14.82 11.80 16.89
CA ALA A 263 15.99 11.14 16.34
C ALA A 263 16.97 12.19 15.78
N GLY A 264 17.40 13.10 16.65
CA GLY A 264 18.58 13.95 16.54
C GLY A 264 19.48 13.85 17.78
N ALA A 265 19.08 13.05 18.78
CA ALA A 265 19.89 12.73 19.94
C ALA A 265 20.06 11.21 20.01
N GLU A 266 21.18 10.71 19.48
CA GLU A 266 21.70 9.41 19.91
C GLU A 266 21.96 9.49 21.42
N LEU A 267 20.97 9.08 22.21
CA LEU A 267 21.20 8.60 23.56
C LEU A 267 21.25 7.07 23.47
N VAL A 268 22.44 6.57 23.16
CA VAL A 268 22.84 5.23 23.57
C VAL A 268 22.71 5.21 25.10
N PRO A 269 21.81 4.42 25.70
CA PRO A 269 21.91 4.21 27.13
C PRO A 269 23.13 3.32 27.34
N GLU A 270 24.18 3.88 27.95
CA GLU A 270 25.23 3.10 28.57
C GLU A 270 24.59 2.12 29.58
N ARG A 271 24.38 0.88 29.16
CA ARG A 271 24.23 -0.24 30.08
C ARG A 271 25.64 -0.73 30.39
N GLY A 272 26.07 -0.40 31.60
CA GLY A 272 27.34 -0.79 32.18
C GLY A 272 27.69 -2.25 31.93
N GLY A 273 28.98 -2.46 31.64
CA GLY A 273 29.55 -3.75 31.29
C GLY A 273 29.28 -4.81 32.35
N VAL A 274 28.69 -5.91 31.91
CA VAL A 274 28.81 -7.21 32.56
C VAL A 274 29.62 -8.08 31.61
N GLN A 275 30.82 -8.45 32.03
CA GLN A 275 31.66 -9.42 31.33
C GLN A 275 30.91 -10.75 31.16
N PRO A 276 31.02 -11.43 30.00
CA PRO A 276 30.52 -12.79 29.87
C PRO A 276 31.49 -13.77 30.53
N SER A 277 31.00 -14.49 31.54
CA SER A 277 31.67 -15.67 32.11
C SER A 277 31.69 -16.83 31.12
N ALA A 278 32.80 -17.59 31.14
CA ALA A 278 33.10 -18.71 30.27
C ALA A 278 32.06 -19.87 30.33
N PRO A 279 31.91 -20.68 29.26
CA PRO A 279 30.94 -21.77 29.22
C PRO A 279 31.40 -22.96 30.07
N SER A 280 30.49 -23.49 30.89
CA SER A 280 30.70 -24.73 31.65
C SER A 280 30.52 -25.97 30.76
N ALA A 281 31.36 -26.98 30.98
CA ALA A 281 31.39 -28.27 30.29
C ALA A 281 30.13 -29.14 30.57
N PRO A 282 29.73 -30.04 29.65
CA PRO A 282 28.58 -30.92 29.84
C PRO A 282 28.92 -32.12 30.74
N SER A 283 27.99 -32.48 31.61
CA SER A 283 28.10 -33.65 32.49
C SER A 283 27.74 -34.95 31.75
N ALA A 284 28.49 -36.02 32.03
CA ALA A 284 28.27 -37.39 31.53
C ALA A 284 27.04 -38.09 32.16
N PRO A 285 26.44 -39.10 31.51
CA PRO A 285 25.23 -39.77 31.99
C PRO A 285 25.53 -40.89 32.99
N ARG A 286 24.63 -41.11 33.95
CA ARG A 286 24.62 -42.31 34.84
C ARG A 286 23.53 -43.31 34.43
N PRO A 287 23.73 -44.62 34.68
CA PRO A 287 22.95 -45.70 34.09
C PRO A 287 21.71 -46.11 34.91
N LYS A 288 20.84 -46.87 34.25
CA LYS A 288 19.54 -47.40 34.67
C LYS A 288 19.62 -48.43 35.81
N SER A 289 18.57 -48.51 36.63
CA SER A 289 18.20 -49.71 37.39
C SER A 289 16.67 -49.80 37.50
N VAL A 290 16.10 -50.92 37.04
CA VAL A 290 14.73 -51.41 37.31
C VAL A 290 14.84 -52.50 38.38
N PRO A 291 13.81 -52.70 39.21
CA PRO A 291 13.17 -54.03 39.18
C PRO A 291 11.62 -54.00 39.28
N ASP A 292 11.05 -55.10 38.76
CA ASP A 292 9.65 -55.44 38.50
C ASP A 292 8.80 -55.87 39.72
N ASN A 293 7.47 -55.78 39.57
CA ASN A 293 6.44 -56.85 39.74
C ASN A 293 5.04 -56.21 39.98
N ASP A 294 4.10 -56.29 39.05
CA ASP A 294 3.12 -57.37 38.75
C ASP A 294 1.88 -57.39 39.68
N PHE A 295 0.68 -57.17 39.13
CA PHE A 295 -0.46 -58.12 39.09
C PHE A 295 -1.82 -57.50 38.64
N ALA A 296 -2.43 -58.19 37.67
CA ALA A 296 -3.88 -58.43 37.45
C ALA A 296 -4.78 -57.44 36.68
N ALA A 297 -5.24 -57.89 35.51
CA ALA A 297 -6.52 -57.55 34.86
C ALA A 297 -7.59 -58.61 35.21
N PRO A 298 -8.90 -58.34 34.96
CA PRO A 298 -9.49 -58.87 33.72
C PRO A 298 -10.56 -57.99 33.00
N ASP A 299 -10.42 -58.01 31.68
CA ASP A 299 -11.32 -57.98 30.49
C ASP A 299 -12.80 -58.48 30.63
N PRO A 300 -13.71 -58.49 29.59
CA PRO A 300 -13.57 -58.10 28.15
C PRO A 300 -14.84 -57.52 27.40
N ARG A 301 -14.69 -57.32 26.05
CA ARG A 301 -15.66 -57.44 24.90
C ARG A 301 -16.64 -56.27 24.62
N THR A 302 -16.90 -55.80 23.39
CA THR A 302 -16.86 -56.35 22.00
C THR A 302 -16.68 -55.21 20.97
N VAL A 303 -15.75 -55.27 20.00
CA VAL A 303 -15.81 -55.72 18.57
C VAL A 303 -16.57 -54.80 17.57
N ALA A 304 -15.86 -54.55 16.47
CA ALA A 304 -16.05 -53.63 15.34
C ALA A 304 -17.17 -53.99 14.33
N ASN A 305 -17.45 -53.06 13.42
CA ASN A 305 -17.35 -53.33 11.98
C ASN A 305 -17.20 -52.04 11.13
N ASP A 306 -16.30 -52.14 10.15
CA ASP A 306 -15.96 -51.20 9.08
C ASP A 306 -17.06 -51.05 8.01
N ALA A 307 -17.06 -49.92 7.29
CA ALA A 307 -17.09 -49.90 5.81
C ALA A 307 -16.95 -48.47 5.24
N ASP A 308 -16.06 -48.35 4.25
CA ASP A 308 -15.65 -47.20 3.47
C ASP A 308 -16.76 -46.47 2.68
N GLY A 309 -16.50 -45.19 2.36
CA GLY A 309 -17.30 -44.42 1.39
C GLY A 309 -16.74 -43.03 1.10
N CYS A 310 -15.78 -42.97 0.17
CA CYS A 310 -15.19 -41.76 -0.41
C CYS A 310 -16.24 -40.81 -1.03
N ALA A 311 -16.25 -39.52 -0.66
CA ALA A 311 -16.78 -38.44 -1.49
C ALA A 311 -16.25 -37.06 -1.05
N SER A 312 -15.25 -36.57 -1.79
CA SER A 312 -14.81 -35.18 -1.78
C SER A 312 -15.95 -34.23 -2.21
N ARG A 313 -16.43 -33.36 -1.32
CA ARG A 313 -17.24 -32.20 -1.73
C ARG A 313 -16.32 -31.06 -2.14
N LYS A 314 -16.16 -30.90 -3.45
CA LYS A 314 -15.68 -29.66 -4.07
C LYS A 314 -16.71 -28.56 -3.79
N VAL A 315 -16.23 -27.42 -3.32
CA VAL A 315 -16.97 -26.14 -3.33
C VAL A 315 -16.81 -25.59 -4.75
N ASP A 316 -17.93 -25.41 -5.45
CA ASP A 316 -17.94 -24.91 -6.83
C ASP A 316 -17.56 -23.43 -6.87
N SER A 317 -16.31 -23.15 -7.22
CA SER A 317 -15.88 -21.86 -7.76
C SER A 317 -16.36 -21.76 -9.21
N VAL A 318 -17.33 -20.88 -9.50
CA VAL A 318 -17.78 -20.64 -10.87
C VAL A 318 -16.66 -19.97 -11.67
N ARG A 319 -16.03 -20.72 -12.58
CA ARG A 319 -15.18 -20.21 -13.67
C ARG A 319 -15.76 -20.64 -15.02
N ALA A 320 -15.73 -19.69 -15.94
CA ALA A 320 -15.89 -19.77 -17.40
C ALA A 320 -17.31 -19.96 -17.96
N ASN A 321 -17.81 -18.91 -18.63
CA ASN A 321 -18.74 -19.04 -19.75
C ASN A 321 -17.92 -19.13 -21.06
N PRO A 322 -18.09 -20.16 -21.89
CA PRO A 322 -17.50 -20.21 -23.22
C PRO A 322 -18.34 -19.40 -24.22
N LEU A 323 -17.63 -18.70 -25.10
CA LEU A 323 -18.14 -17.99 -26.27
C LEU A 323 -19.00 -18.92 -27.14
N LYS A 324 -20.24 -18.51 -27.44
CA LYS A 324 -21.06 -19.12 -28.49
C LYS A 324 -20.61 -18.58 -29.84
N SER A 325 -20.02 -19.45 -30.64
CA SER A 325 -19.81 -19.27 -32.08
C SER A 325 -21.15 -19.36 -32.82
N ASN A 326 -21.52 -18.32 -33.56
CA ASN A 326 -22.47 -18.45 -34.66
C ASN A 326 -21.71 -18.21 -35.97
N CYS A 327 -21.46 -19.30 -36.69
CA CYS A 327 -21.11 -19.29 -38.10
C CYS A 327 -22.30 -18.75 -38.92
N ARG A 328 -22.05 -17.75 -39.75
CA ARG A 328 -22.72 -17.59 -41.04
C ARG A 328 -21.70 -17.10 -42.05
N ASP A 329 -21.46 -17.94 -43.04
CA ASP A 329 -20.80 -17.62 -44.29
C ASP A 329 -21.59 -16.55 -45.03
N ASP A 330 -20.90 -15.60 -45.64
CA ASP A 330 -21.20 -15.08 -46.98
C ASP A 330 -19.96 -14.34 -47.51
N ALA A 331 -19.57 -14.72 -48.73
CA ALA A 331 -18.38 -14.27 -49.44
C ALA A 331 -18.64 -13.02 -50.29
N ASP A 332 -17.54 -12.51 -50.87
CA ASP A 332 -17.35 -11.48 -51.91
C ASP A 332 -16.65 -10.23 -51.35
N GLY A 333 -15.44 -9.82 -51.76
CA GLY A 333 -14.77 -9.99 -53.04
C GLY A 333 -14.67 -8.63 -53.73
N ALA A 334 -13.65 -7.82 -53.41
CA ALA A 334 -13.23 -6.69 -54.25
C ALA A 334 -11.85 -6.15 -53.85
N ASP A 335 -10.87 -6.40 -54.73
CA ASP A 335 -9.58 -5.75 -54.79
C ASP A 335 -9.71 -4.26 -55.16
N ALA A 336 -8.87 -3.42 -54.57
CA ALA A 336 -8.52 -2.12 -55.14
C ALA A 336 -7.06 -1.76 -54.84
N ASN A 337 -6.26 -1.87 -55.90
CA ASN A 337 -4.92 -1.29 -56.08
C ASN A 337 -4.74 0.10 -55.46
N ARG A 338 -3.55 0.35 -54.90
CA ARG A 338 -2.80 1.61 -55.10
C ARG A 338 -1.31 1.46 -54.81
N ALA A 339 -0.55 2.29 -55.53
CA ALA A 339 0.82 2.06 -55.99
C ALA A 339 1.92 2.55 -55.03
N ALA A 340 3.14 2.09 -55.34
CA ALA A 340 4.41 2.53 -54.77
C ALA A 340 4.79 3.97 -55.14
N HIS A 341 5.47 4.64 -54.21
CA HIS A 341 6.45 5.76 -54.27
C HIS A 341 6.47 6.37 -52.85
N SER A 342 7.54 6.74 -52.15
CA SER A 342 8.98 6.91 -52.38
C SER A 342 9.63 7.14 -50.98
N GLU A 343 10.95 7.05 -50.90
CA GLU A 343 11.85 7.01 -49.72
C GLU A 343 11.60 8.00 -48.54
N PRO A 344 12.09 7.68 -47.31
CA PRO A 344 11.83 8.50 -46.12
C PRO A 344 12.82 9.66 -45.95
N GLU A 345 12.31 10.87 -45.83
CA GLU A 345 13.05 12.00 -45.30
C GLU A 345 13.38 11.78 -43.82
N LYS A 346 14.68 11.78 -43.51
CA LYS A 346 15.22 11.80 -42.15
C LYS A 346 14.86 13.11 -41.46
N MET A 347 13.68 13.19 -40.84
CA MET A 347 13.46 14.11 -39.73
C MET A 347 13.96 13.45 -38.45
N ALA A 348 14.87 14.14 -37.76
CA ALA A 348 15.45 13.73 -36.49
C ALA A 348 14.35 13.48 -35.44
N ALA A 349 13.90 12.23 -35.35
CA ALA A 349 13.02 11.76 -34.31
C ALA A 349 13.85 11.65 -33.03
N THR A 350 13.80 12.68 -32.18
CA THR A 350 14.19 12.56 -30.79
C THR A 350 13.38 11.40 -30.20
N SER A 351 14.03 10.26 -29.99
CA SER A 351 13.33 9.04 -29.57
C SER A 351 12.64 9.26 -28.23
N TRP A 352 11.51 8.61 -27.98
CA TRP A 352 10.85 8.68 -26.66
C TRP A 352 11.81 8.28 -25.51
N ARG A 353 12.82 7.44 -25.77
CA ARG A 353 13.88 7.12 -24.80
C ARG A 353 14.73 8.33 -24.35
N ALA A 354 14.68 9.44 -25.08
CA ALA A 354 15.37 10.69 -24.73
C ALA A 354 14.42 11.73 -24.12
N ARG A 355 13.11 11.48 -24.14
CA ARG A 355 12.08 12.37 -23.56
C ARG A 355 11.56 11.85 -22.21
N LEU A 356 11.63 10.53 -22.00
CA LEU A 356 11.54 9.89 -20.68
C LEU A 356 12.92 9.95 -20.04
#